data_AF-A0A1Y5DUR5-F1
#
_entry.id   AF-A0A1Y5DUR5-F1
#
_cell.length_a   1.000
_cell.length_b   1.000
_cell.length_c   1.000
_cell.angle_alpha   90.00
_cell.angle_beta   90.00
_cell.angle_gamma   90.00
#
_symmetry.space_group_name_H-M   'P 1'
#
loop_
_entity.id
_entity.type
_entity.pdbx_description
1 polymer ?
#
loop_
_entity_poly.entity_id
_entity_poly.type
_entity_poly.pdbx_seq_one_letter_code
_entity_poly.pdbx_strand_id
1 'polypeptide(L)'
;MVVERFSQNIIGSGLFKIYIATGFFATLIFFVINADLFTPLEMLVGIIGVTVILKGVTNMMLSLIILLFSFDNKQAQLDFEYNSEKIDSLLAGLSIQDATGNNTKK
;
A
#
# COMPACT_ATOMS: atom_id res chain seq x y z
N MET A 1 -13.89 3.93 -6.24
CA MET A 1 -12.68 4.22 -5.46
C MET A 1 -12.01 2.91 -5.07
N VAL A 2 -11.06 2.42 -5.87
CA VAL A 2 -10.44 1.09 -5.68
C VAL A 2 -9.54 1.06 -4.44
N VAL A 3 -8.78 2.14 -4.21
CA VAL A 3 -7.87 2.31 -3.06
C VAL A 3 -8.62 2.30 -1.72
N GLU A 4 -9.82 2.89 -1.68
CA GLU A 4 -10.62 2.98 -0.45
C GLU A 4 -11.22 1.64 -0.05
N ARG A 5 -11.72 0.87 -1.03
CA ARG A 5 -12.18 -0.51 -0.82
C ARG A 5 -11.04 -1.44 -0.40
N PHE A 6 -9.86 -1.26 -0.98
CA PHE A 6 -8.65 -1.99 -0.58
C PHE A 6 -8.25 -1.69 0.87
N SER A 7 -8.21 -0.41 1.26
CA SER A 7 -7.93 0.02 2.63
C SER A 7 -8.95 -0.56 3.62
N GLN A 8 -10.25 -0.47 3.31
CA GLN A 8 -11.32 -1.03 4.14
C GLN A 8 -11.21 -2.55 4.27
N ASN A 9 -10.85 -3.26 3.19
CA ASN A 9 -10.64 -4.70 3.22
C ASN A 9 -9.44 -5.10 4.10
N ILE A 10 -8.34 -4.36 4.00
CA ILE A 10 -7.15 -4.63 4.84
C ILE A 10 -7.44 -4.35 6.30
N ILE A 11 -8.07 -3.23 6.63
CA ILE A 11 -8.44 -2.90 8.02
C ILE A 11 -9.46 -3.91 8.55
N GLY A 12 -10.45 -4.28 7.72
CA GLY A 12 -11.50 -5.25 8.03
C GLY A 12 -11.00 -6.69 8.17
N SER A 13 -9.87 -7.05 7.53
CA SER A 13 -9.28 -8.39 7.61
C SER A 13 -8.81 -8.77 9.02
N GLY A 14 -8.57 -7.78 9.89
CA GLY A 14 -8.06 -8.04 11.24
C GLY A 14 -6.59 -8.49 11.29
N LEU A 15 -5.88 -8.57 10.17
CA LEU A 15 -4.45 -8.95 10.11
C LEU A 15 -3.60 -8.15 11.09
N PHE A 16 -3.81 -6.84 11.13
CA PHE A 16 -3.13 -5.94 12.05
C PHE A 16 -3.42 -6.21 13.52
N LYS A 17 -4.65 -6.65 13.85
CA LYS A 17 -5.00 -7.05 15.22
C LYS A 17 -4.25 -8.31 15.62
N ILE A 18 -4.13 -9.27 14.71
CA ILE A 18 -3.36 -10.50 14.94
C ILE A 18 -1.89 -10.16 15.14
N TYR A 19 -1.30 -9.32 14.30
CA TYR A 19 0.09 -8.86 14.44
C TYR A 19 0.35 -8.23 15.82
N ILE A 20 -0.50 -7.29 16.25
CA ILE A 20 -0.40 -6.66 17.57
C ILE A 20 -0.57 -7.69 18.69
N ALA A 21 -1.54 -8.60 18.57
CA ALA A 21 -1.79 -9.64 19.55
C ALA A 21 -0.57 -10.58 19.70
N THR A 22 0.02 -11.02 18.59
CA THR A 22 1.22 -11.87 18.61
C THR A 22 2.38 -11.18 19.32
N GLY A 23 2.64 -9.91 19.03
CA GLY A 23 3.70 -9.15 19.72
C GLY A 23 3.41 -8.93 21.20
N PHE A 24 2.15 -8.67 21.57
CA PHE A 24 1.72 -8.58 22.96
C PHE A 24 1.98 -9.89 23.72
N PHE A 25 1.55 -11.02 23.17
CA PHE A 25 1.78 -12.33 23.78
C PHE A 25 3.27 -12.70 23.86
N ALA A 26 4.05 -12.38 22.83
CA ALA A 26 5.50 -12.58 22.87
C ALA A 26 6.17 -11.78 23.99
N THR A 27 5.70 -10.54 24.22
CA THR A 27 6.20 -9.66 25.28
C THR A 27 5.80 -10.18 26.67
N LEU A 28 4.57 -10.69 26.81
CA LEU A 28 4.15 -11.37 28.04
C LEU A 28 5.03 -12.58 28.35
N ILE A 29 5.25 -13.45 27.37
CA ILE A 29 6.09 -14.64 27.55
C ILE A 29 7.52 -14.23 27.93
N PHE A 30 8.07 -13.19 27.28
CA PHE A 30 9.39 -12.64 27.63
C PHE A 30 9.47 -12.21 29.09
N PHE A 31 8.50 -11.44 29.59
CA PHE A 31 8.50 -10.99 30.98
C PHE A 31 8.27 -12.11 31.98
N VAL A 32 7.44 -13.10 31.64
CA VAL A 32 7.19 -14.27 32.51
C VAL A 32 8.46 -15.12 32.65
N ILE A 33 9.18 -15.37 31.55
CA ILE A 33 10.43 -16.14 31.59
C ILE A 33 11.52 -15.39 32.37
N ASN A 34 11.54 -14.07 32.29
CA ASN A 34 12.54 -13.21 32.94
C ASN A 34 11.98 -12.54 34.21
N ALA A 35 11.07 -13.20 34.92
CA ALA A 35 10.33 -12.57 36.01
C ALA A 35 11.23 -12.10 37.15
N ASP A 36 12.37 -12.76 37.37
CA ASP A 36 13.33 -12.39 38.41
C ASP A 36 14.14 -11.12 38.09
N LEU A 37 14.14 -10.68 36.82
CA LEU A 37 14.93 -9.53 36.35
C LEU A 37 14.15 -8.21 36.35
N PHE A 38 12.83 -8.26 36.49
CA PHE A 38 11.98 -7.08 36.36
C PHE A 38 11.00 -6.97 37.51
N THR A 39 10.73 -5.75 37.95
CA THR A 39 9.64 -5.51 38.90
C THR A 39 8.28 -5.58 38.18
N PRO A 40 7.19 -5.93 38.90
CA PRO A 40 5.85 -5.95 38.31
C PRO A 40 5.44 -4.63 37.63
N LEU A 41 5.94 -3.50 38.15
CA LEU A 41 5.65 -2.17 37.60
C LEU A 41 6.40 -1.93 36.28
N GLU A 42 7.66 -2.34 36.18
CA GLU A 42 8.44 -2.28 34.94
C GLU A 42 7.86 -3.18 33.86
N MET A 43 7.39 -4.38 34.22
CA MET A 43 6.70 -5.27 33.28
C MET A 43 5.44 -4.61 32.71
N LEU A 44 4.63 -3.96 33.55
CA LEU A 44 3.43 -3.25 33.14
C LEU A 44 3.75 -2.13 32.15
N VAL A 45 4.72 -1.27 32.50
CA VAL A 45 5.16 -0.18 31.62
C VAL A 45 5.76 -0.72 30.33
N GLY A 46 6.55 -1.78 30.40
CA GLY A 46 7.15 -2.44 29.24
C GLY A 46 6.11 -3.02 28.28
N ILE A 47 5.13 -3.76 28.80
CA ILE A 47 4.04 -4.33 28.00
C ILE A 47 3.23 -3.22 27.33
N ILE A 48 2.86 -2.17 28.07
CA ILE A 48 2.12 -1.03 27.52
C ILE A 48 2.96 -0.33 26.45
N GLY A 49 4.23 -0.06 26.73
CA GLY A 49 5.16 0.60 25.82
C GLY A 49 5.34 -0.17 24.51
N VAL A 50 5.63 -1.47 24.58
CA VAL A 50 5.77 -2.32 23.40
C VAL A 50 4.45 -2.37 22.60
N THR A 51 3.31 -2.45 23.28
CA THR A 51 2.00 -2.47 22.62
C THR A 51 1.70 -1.16 21.88
N VAL A 52 2.04 -0.01 22.47
CA VAL A 52 1.89 1.31 21.82
C VAL A 52 2.80 1.43 20.61
N ILE A 53 4.06 0.98 20.72
CA ILE A 53 5.00 0.97 19.61
C ILE A 53 4.48 0.08 18.48
N LEU A 54 4.01 -1.15 18.77
CA LEU A 54 3.46 -2.04 17.76
C LEU A 54 2.24 -1.45 17.04
N LYS A 55 1.36 -0.75 17.77
CA LYS A 55 0.25 -0.01 17.17
C LYS A 55 0.74 1.11 16.25
N GLY A 56 1.77 1.84 16.64
CA GLY A 56 2.39 2.87 15.81
C GLY A 56 2.96 2.30 14.51
N VAL A 57 3.76 1.24 14.61
CA VAL A 57 4.33 0.52 13.45
C VAL A 57 3.24 0.00 12.52
N THR A 58 2.16 -0.52 13.08
CA THR A 58 1.01 -1.02 12.32
C THR A 58 0.34 0.07 11.48
N ASN A 59 0.13 1.26 12.05
CA ASN A 59 -0.42 2.39 11.31
C ASN A 59 0.52 2.87 10.19
N MET A 60 1.83 2.89 10.47
CA MET A 60 2.84 3.21 9.45
C MET A 60 2.83 2.19 8.31
N MET A 61 2.71 0.90 8.63
CA MET A 61 2.63 -0.18 7.64
C MET A 61 1.38 -0.02 6.76
N LEU A 62 0.22 0.26 7.34
CA LEU A 62 -1.00 0.53 6.59
C LEU A 62 -0.83 1.74 5.65
N SER A 63 -0.21 2.82 6.12
CA SER A 63 0.06 4.01 5.30
C SER A 63 0.95 3.69 4.10
N LEU A 64 2.02 2.92 4.31
CA LEU A 64 2.93 2.50 3.23
C LEU A 64 2.25 1.59 2.21
N ILE A 65 1.44 0.64 2.66
CA ILE A 65 0.68 -0.25 1.78
C ILE A 65 -0.29 0.55 0.91
N ILE A 66 -1.00 1.53 1.48
CA ILE A 66 -1.90 2.41 0.72
C ILE A 66 -1.10 3.24 -0.30
N LEU A 67 0.05 3.77 0.10
CA LEU A 67 0.91 4.57 -0.77
C LEU A 67 1.39 3.76 -1.98
N LEU A 68 1.93 2.56 -1.76
CA LEU A 68 2.37 1.64 -2.81
C LEU A 68 1.24 1.31 -3.78
N PHE A 69 0.08 0.92 -3.27
CA PHE A 69 -1.08 0.61 -4.11
C PHE A 69 -1.55 1.82 -4.93
N SER A 70 -1.51 3.01 -4.35
CA SER A 70 -1.84 4.25 -5.08
C SER A 70 -0.82 4.59 -6.17
N PHE A 71 0.46 4.26 -5.94
CA PHE A 71 1.54 4.50 -6.88
C PHE A 71 1.42 3.58 -8.10
N ASP A 72 1.21 2.29 -7.88
CA ASP A 72 1.00 1.31 -8.96
C ASP A 72 -0.21 1.69 -9.83
N ASN A 73 -1.30 2.12 -9.19
CA ASN A 73 -2.49 2.56 -9.90
C ASN A 73 -2.25 3.84 -10.72
N LYS A 74 -1.43 4.78 -10.23
CA LYS A 74 -1.03 5.96 -10.99
C LYS A 74 -0.12 5.62 -12.17
N GLN A 75 0.80 4.66 -12.00
CA GLN A 75 1.67 4.21 -13.07
C GLN A 75 0.88 3.57 -14.21
N ALA A 76 -0.06 2.67 -13.88
CA ALA A 76 -0.95 2.06 -14.87
C ALA A 76 -1.79 3.10 -15.62
N GLN A 77 -2.21 4.16 -14.94
CA GLN A 77 -2.94 5.27 -15.57
C GLN A 77 -2.07 6.04 -16.57
N LEU A 78 -0.82 6.35 -16.21
CA LEU A 78 0.12 7.05 -17.10
C LEU A 78 0.48 6.23 -18.33
N ASP A 79 0.71 4.93 -18.18
CA ASP A 79 1.01 4.04 -19.31
C ASP A 79 -0.18 3.95 -20.28
N PHE A 80 -1.41 3.94 -19.76
CA PHE A 80 -2.61 3.98 -20.59
C PHE A 80 -2.71 5.29 -21.38
N GLU A 81 -2.51 6.43 -20.72
CA GLU A 81 -2.59 7.76 -21.34
C GLU A 81 -1.53 7.95 -22.43
N TYR A 82 -0.28 7.54 -22.16
CA TYR A 82 0.80 7.56 -23.14
C TYR A 82 0.51 6.68 -24.37
N ASN A 83 -0.06 5.49 -24.17
CA ASN A 83 -0.44 4.62 -25.29
C ASN A 83 -1.61 5.18 -26.09
N SER A 84 -2.59 5.82 -25.43
CA SER A 84 -3.70 6.50 -26.11
C SER A 84 -3.18 7.63 -27.00
N GLU A 85 -2.34 8.50 -26.46
CA GLU A 85 -1.77 9.64 -27.20
C GLU A 85 -0.93 9.17 -28.41
N LYS A 86 -0.19 8.07 -28.24
CA LYS A 86 0.54 7.45 -29.36
C LYS A 86 -0.40 6.91 -30.44
N ILE A 87 -1.49 6.24 -30.07
CA ILE A 87 -2.49 5.75 -31.04
C ILE A 87 -3.13 6.92 -31.78
N ASP A 88 -3.48 8.00 -31.08
CA ASP A 88 -4.06 9.20 -31.68
C ASP A 88 -3.08 9.86 -32.66
N SER A 89 -1.78 9.90 -32.31
CA SER A 89 -0.74 10.42 -33.22
C SER A 89 -0.57 9.57 -34.49
N LEU A 90 -0.67 8.24 -34.36
CA LEU A 90 -0.58 7.31 -35.50
C LEU A 90 -1.83 7.41 -36.38
N LEU A 91 -3.02 7.55 -35.79
CA LEU A 91 -4.28 7.80 -36.50
C LEU A 91 -4.24 9.11 -37.27
N ALA A 92 -3.74 10.19 -36.65
CA ALA A 92 -3.56 11.47 -37.32
C ALA A 92 -2.56 11.36 -38.49
N GLY A 93 -1.45 10.65 -38.28
CA GLY A 93 -0.46 10.37 -39.32
C GLY A 93 -1.03 9.57 -40.50
N LEU A 94 -1.80 8.53 -40.22
CA LEU A 94 -2.52 7.74 -41.23
C LEU A 94 -3.53 8.60 -42.00
N SER A 95 -4.30 9.44 -41.32
CA SER A 95 -5.24 10.37 -41.94
C SER A 95 -4.54 11.36 -42.89
N ILE A 96 -3.38 11.89 -42.48
CA ILE A 96 -2.55 12.77 -43.33
C ILE A 96 -1.99 11.99 -44.52
N GLN A 97 -1.53 10.76 -44.31
CA GLN A 97 -0.99 9.91 -45.36
C GLN A 97 -2.06 9.54 -46.40
N ASP A 98 -3.28 9.22 -45.97
CA ASP A 98 -4.43 8.94 -46.84
C ASP A 98 -4.86 10.20 -47.63
N ALA A 99 -4.84 11.37 -47.00
CA ALA A 99 -5.11 12.64 -47.68
C ALA A 99 -4.03 12.98 -48.73
N THR A 100 -2.77 12.63 -48.47
CA THR A 100 -1.65 12.92 -49.38
C THR A 100 -1.57 11.89 -50.52
N GLY A 101 -1.85 10.61 -50.25
CA GLY A 101 -1.86 9.54 -51.26
C GLY A 101 -2.97 9.67 -52.31
N ASN A 102 -4.08 10.35 -51.97
CA ASN A 102 -5.15 10.66 -52.92
C ASN A 102 -4.84 11.87 -53.83
N ASN A 103 -3.86 12.71 -53.49
CA ASN A 103 -3.46 13.85 -54.34
C ASN A 103 -2.48 13.47 -55.46
N THR A 104 -1.86 12.28 -55.42
CA THR A 104 -0.90 11.81 -56.43
C THR A 104 -1.55 11.06 -57.60
N LYS A 105 -2.89 11.02 -57.69
CA LYS A 105 -3.66 10.36 -58.77
C LYS A 105 -4.37 11.33 -59.73
N LYS A 106 -3.89 12.56 -59.90
CA LYS A 106 -4.30 13.44 -60.99
C LYS A 106 -3.13 13.81 -61.87
#